data_AF-A0A528MIU8-F1
#
_entry.id   AF-A0A528MIU8-F1
#
_cell.length_a   1.000
_cell.length_b   1.000
_cell.length_c   1.000
_cell.angle_alpha   90.00
_cell.angle_beta   90.00
_cell.angle_gamma   90.00
#
_symmetry.space_group_name_H-M   'P 1'
#
loop_
_entity.id
_entity.type
_entity.pdbx_description
1 polymer ?
#
loop_
_entity_poly.entity_id
_entity_poly.type
_entity_poly.pdbx_seq_one_letter_code
_entity_poly.pdbx_strand_id
1 'polypeptide(L)'
;MTDQKTPRGADGGPTGIEPISIIEEMQRSYLDYAMSVIVSRALPDVRDGLKPVHRRILYAAHESGYHWNRKYVKSARPVADVMGKYHPHGDASIYDALVRMAQDWSLRVPLIDGQGNFGSIDGDPPAAMRYTESRLTKVAHELLEDIDKDTVDFQDTYDASGSEPKVLPARFPNLLVNGSGGIAVGMATNIPPHNLGEVCNGAIALIDNPAIDLPALMEIIPGPDFPTGGIVLGRSGIYSAYSTGRGSIVMRGRVNVEARGNDRESIVITEVPYQVNKSSMIEKMAELVRDKRIEGISDIRDESDRQGYRVVIELKRDAVADVILNQLYRFTPLQTSFGANMVALNGGKPELLTLTDMLK
;
A
#
# COMPACT_ATOMS: atom_id res chain seq x y z
N MET A 1 -37.08 -1.04 27.51
CA MET A 1 -38.38 -0.66 26.93
C MET A 1 -38.07 0.05 25.63
N THR A 2 -38.11 -0.56 24.45
CA THR A 2 -39.29 -1.20 23.83
C THR A 2 -38.92 -2.53 23.19
N ASP A 3 -39.60 -3.59 23.66
CA ASP A 3 -39.62 -4.92 23.06
C ASP A 3 -40.45 -4.82 21.76
N GLN A 4 -39.81 -4.47 20.63
CA GLN A 4 -40.46 -4.49 19.32
C GLN A 4 -40.48 -5.93 18.80
N LYS A 5 -41.38 -6.73 19.36
CA LYS A 5 -41.76 -8.00 18.75
C LYS A 5 -42.26 -7.71 17.35
N THR A 6 -41.59 -8.28 16.35
CA THR A 6 -42.03 -8.31 14.95
C THR A 6 -43.51 -8.69 14.94
N PRO A 7 -44.41 -7.88 14.33
CA PRO A 7 -45.81 -8.25 14.26
C PRO A 7 -45.89 -9.60 13.56
N ARG A 8 -46.38 -10.63 14.26
CA ARG A 8 -46.81 -11.87 13.59
C ARG A 8 -47.93 -11.44 12.65
N GLY A 9 -47.64 -11.47 11.35
CA GLY A 9 -48.63 -11.14 10.33
C GLY A 9 -49.89 -11.94 10.58
N ALA A 10 -51.04 -11.29 10.49
CA ALA A 10 -52.33 -11.97 10.54
C ALA A 10 -52.32 -13.15 9.56
N ASP A 11 -52.78 -14.30 10.03
CA ASP A 11 -52.93 -15.54 9.25
C ASP A 11 -53.58 -15.22 7.89
N GLY A 12 -52.80 -15.28 6.80
CA GLY A 12 -53.28 -14.94 5.46
C GLY A 12 -52.23 -14.43 4.45
N GLY A 13 -50.96 -14.31 4.82
CA GLY A 13 -49.87 -14.01 3.87
C GLY A 13 -49.49 -15.21 2.99
N PRO A 14 -48.80 -15.01 1.85
CA PRO A 14 -48.34 -16.09 0.99
C PRO A 14 -47.52 -17.11 1.79
N THR A 15 -47.84 -18.39 1.65
CA THR A 15 -47.12 -19.48 2.32
C THR A 15 -45.65 -19.45 1.89
N GLY A 16 -44.73 -19.26 2.85
CA GLY A 16 -43.28 -19.19 2.62
C GLY A 16 -42.63 -17.82 2.85
N ILE A 17 -43.35 -16.82 3.37
CA ILE A 17 -42.79 -15.51 3.73
C ILE A 17 -42.82 -15.34 5.25
N GLU A 18 -41.65 -15.25 5.88
CA GLU A 18 -41.51 -14.99 7.32
C GLU A 18 -41.16 -13.51 7.56
N PRO A 19 -41.89 -12.79 8.43
CA PRO A 19 -41.55 -11.42 8.79
C PRO A 19 -40.30 -11.39 9.68
N ILE A 20 -39.36 -10.48 9.37
CA ILE A 20 -38.15 -10.25 10.17
C ILE A 20 -38.15 -8.82 10.74
N SER A 21 -37.61 -8.66 11.95
CA SER A 21 -37.42 -7.33 12.53
C SER A 21 -36.38 -6.56 11.72
N ILE A 22 -36.68 -5.30 11.38
CA ILE A 22 -35.72 -4.44 10.69
C ILE A 22 -34.44 -4.24 11.51
N ILE A 23 -34.54 -4.22 12.84
CA ILE A 23 -33.37 -4.05 13.72
C ILE A 23 -32.49 -5.30 13.66
N GLU A 24 -33.09 -6.49 13.73
CA GLU A 24 -32.37 -7.77 13.66
C GLU A 24 -31.73 -7.96 12.29
N GLU A 25 -32.46 -7.69 11.22
CA GLU A 25 -31.97 -7.81 9.85
C GLU A 25 -30.82 -6.83 9.59
N MET A 26 -30.98 -5.56 10.00
CA MET A 26 -29.92 -4.56 9.85
C MET A 26 -28.67 -4.94 10.65
N GLN A 27 -28.82 -5.42 11.90
CA GLN A 27 -27.69 -5.82 12.72
C GLN A 27 -26.96 -7.02 12.13
N ARG A 28 -27.68 -8.05 11.71
CA ARG A 28 -27.09 -9.26 11.10
C ARG A 28 -26.36 -8.91 9.80
N SER A 29 -27.08 -8.31 8.84
CA SER A 29 -26.53 -8.02 7.51
C SER A 29 -25.37 -7.01 7.57
N TYR A 30 -25.42 -6.04 8.48
CA TYR A 30 -24.29 -5.13 8.70
C TYR A 30 -23.07 -5.83 9.30
N LEU A 31 -23.27 -6.69 10.33
CA LEU A 31 -22.16 -7.42 10.97
C LEU A 31 -21.52 -8.43 10.01
N ASP A 32 -22.31 -9.16 9.23
CA ASP A 32 -21.80 -10.11 8.24
C ASP A 32 -20.94 -9.40 7.17
N TYR A 33 -21.43 -8.27 6.66
CA TYR A 33 -20.67 -7.44 5.74
C TYR A 33 -19.40 -6.86 6.39
N ALA A 34 -19.51 -6.31 7.60
CA ALA A 34 -18.39 -5.70 8.31
C ALA A 34 -17.27 -6.73 8.56
N MET A 35 -17.62 -7.90 9.08
CA MET A 35 -16.67 -8.99 9.34
C MET A 35 -16.01 -9.49 8.06
N SER A 36 -16.79 -9.68 6.98
CA SER A 36 -16.26 -10.06 5.67
C SER A 36 -15.22 -9.05 5.14
N VAL A 37 -15.52 -7.75 5.25
CA VAL A 37 -14.61 -6.69 4.79
C VAL A 37 -13.34 -6.62 5.66
N ILE A 38 -13.48 -6.75 6.97
CA ILE A 38 -12.36 -6.68 7.93
C ILE A 38 -11.40 -7.85 7.72
N VAL A 39 -11.90 -9.09 7.76
CA VAL A 39 -11.08 -10.30 7.81
C VAL A 39 -10.66 -10.77 6.42
N SER A 40 -11.53 -10.61 5.41
CA SER A 40 -11.35 -11.26 4.11
C SER A 40 -11.11 -10.28 2.96
N ARG A 41 -10.85 -8.99 3.23
CA ARG A 41 -10.63 -8.00 2.16
C ARG A 41 -9.62 -6.91 2.48
N ALA A 42 -9.89 -6.09 3.50
CA ALA A 42 -9.28 -4.77 3.61
C ALA A 42 -7.96 -4.74 4.40
N LEU A 43 -7.77 -5.66 5.35
CA LEU A 43 -6.61 -5.69 6.23
C LEU A 43 -5.62 -6.81 5.83
N PRO A 44 -4.31 -6.60 6.01
CA PRO A 44 -3.31 -7.64 5.82
C PRO A 44 -3.30 -8.63 7.00
N ASP A 45 -2.88 -9.87 6.75
CA ASP A 45 -2.44 -10.78 7.82
C ASP A 45 -1.07 -10.34 8.33
N VAL A 46 -0.86 -10.36 9.64
CA VAL A 46 0.40 -9.88 10.24
C VAL A 46 1.62 -10.70 9.81
N ARG A 47 1.43 -12.00 9.54
CA ARG A 47 2.51 -12.96 9.29
C ARG A 47 3.14 -12.81 7.91
N ASP A 48 2.31 -12.69 6.87
CA ASP A 48 2.79 -12.56 5.48
C ASP A 48 2.62 -11.15 4.90
N GLY A 49 1.91 -10.26 5.60
CA GLY A 49 1.65 -8.90 5.15
C GLY A 49 0.65 -8.77 4.00
N LEU A 50 -0.03 -9.84 3.63
CA LEU A 50 -0.88 -9.88 2.45
C LEU A 50 -2.36 -9.80 2.79
N LYS A 51 -3.09 -9.11 1.91
CA LYS A 51 -4.55 -9.20 1.83
C LYS A 51 -4.91 -10.42 0.99
N PRO A 52 -6.14 -10.96 1.09
CA PRO A 52 -6.52 -12.16 0.37
C PRO A 52 -6.33 -12.08 -1.15
N VAL A 53 -6.64 -10.94 -1.78
CA VAL A 53 -6.43 -10.77 -3.24
C VAL A 53 -4.95 -10.88 -3.62
N HIS A 54 -4.04 -10.27 -2.85
CA HIS A 54 -2.60 -10.34 -3.12
C HIS A 54 -2.07 -11.77 -2.96
N ARG A 55 -2.47 -12.44 -1.87
CA ARG A 55 -2.09 -13.84 -1.59
C ARG A 55 -2.51 -14.77 -2.71
N ARG A 56 -3.77 -14.64 -3.17
CA ARG A 56 -4.33 -15.44 -4.25
C ARG A 56 -3.63 -15.20 -5.58
N ILE A 57 -3.26 -13.95 -5.88
CA ILE A 57 -2.47 -13.63 -7.09
C ILE A 57 -1.11 -14.33 -7.05
N LEU A 58 -0.37 -14.24 -5.94
CA LEU A 58 0.94 -14.87 -5.81
C LEU A 58 0.85 -16.39 -5.86
N TYR A 59 -0.12 -16.98 -5.15
CA TYR A 59 -0.34 -18.42 -5.12
C TYR A 59 -0.75 -18.97 -6.50
N ALA A 60 -1.73 -18.36 -7.16
CA ALA A 60 -2.13 -18.77 -8.50
C ALA A 60 -0.99 -18.66 -9.52
N ALA A 61 -0.19 -17.59 -9.44
CA ALA A 61 0.98 -17.43 -10.30
C ALA A 61 2.06 -18.49 -10.05
N HIS A 62 2.23 -18.90 -8.78
CA HIS A 62 3.14 -19.98 -8.40
C HIS A 62 2.66 -21.33 -8.95
N GLU A 63 1.40 -21.70 -8.69
CA GLU A 63 0.77 -22.94 -9.14
C GLU A 63 0.80 -23.08 -10.67
N SER A 64 0.53 -21.99 -11.40
CA SER A 64 0.57 -21.96 -12.86
C SER A 64 1.99 -21.85 -13.45
N GLY A 65 3.03 -21.83 -12.62
CA GLY A 65 4.44 -21.84 -13.05
C GLY A 65 4.95 -20.52 -13.64
N TYR A 66 4.31 -19.39 -13.32
CA TYR A 66 4.70 -18.04 -13.77
C TYR A 66 5.87 -17.46 -12.95
N HIS A 67 6.93 -18.26 -12.83
CA HIS A 67 8.11 -17.94 -12.02
C HIS A 67 9.02 -16.89 -12.66
N TRP A 68 9.85 -16.25 -11.84
CA TRP A 68 10.78 -15.18 -12.24
C TRP A 68 11.77 -15.57 -13.35
N ASN A 69 12.10 -16.86 -13.45
CA ASN A 69 13.02 -17.40 -14.45
C ASN A 69 12.32 -17.95 -15.71
N ARG A 70 11.01 -17.72 -15.85
CA ARG A 70 10.21 -18.11 -17.01
C ARG A 70 9.83 -16.88 -17.83
N LYS A 71 9.35 -17.10 -19.06
CA LYS A 71 8.83 -16.03 -19.91
C LYS A 71 7.64 -15.34 -19.25
N TYR A 72 7.45 -14.06 -19.53
CA TYR A 72 6.23 -13.36 -19.16
C TYR A 72 5.00 -14.01 -19.81
N VAL A 73 3.86 -13.92 -19.12
CA VAL A 73 2.57 -14.36 -19.65
C VAL A 73 1.60 -13.18 -19.69
N LYS A 74 0.66 -13.18 -20.63
CA LYS A 74 -0.38 -12.13 -20.69
C LYS A 74 -1.07 -12.00 -19.35
N SER A 75 -1.18 -10.79 -18.81
CA SER A 75 -1.74 -10.55 -17.46
C SER A 75 -3.18 -11.05 -17.32
N ALA A 76 -3.93 -11.11 -18.43
CA ALA A 76 -5.25 -11.74 -18.46
C ALA A 76 -5.26 -13.22 -18.01
N ARG A 77 -4.14 -13.96 -18.15
CA ARG A 77 -4.03 -15.36 -17.69
C ARG A 77 -3.97 -15.47 -16.16
N PRO A 78 -2.99 -14.86 -15.44
CA PRO A 78 -3.01 -14.83 -13.98
C PRO A 78 -4.34 -14.30 -13.42
N VAL A 79 -4.92 -13.26 -14.02
CA VAL A 79 -6.21 -12.71 -13.58
C VAL A 79 -7.33 -13.73 -13.71
N ALA A 80 -7.41 -14.45 -14.83
CA ALA A 80 -8.41 -15.50 -15.04
C ALA A 80 -8.21 -16.69 -14.09
N ASP A 81 -6.96 -17.13 -13.87
CA ASP A 81 -6.62 -18.22 -12.94
C ASP A 81 -7.07 -17.86 -11.52
N VAL A 82 -6.77 -16.63 -11.07
CA VAL A 82 -7.17 -16.13 -9.76
C VAL A 82 -8.68 -16.04 -9.63
N MET A 83 -9.36 -15.45 -10.62
CA MET A 83 -10.81 -15.26 -10.60
C MET A 83 -11.56 -16.59 -10.61
N GLY A 84 -11.12 -17.53 -11.44
CA GLY A 84 -11.80 -18.82 -11.64
C GLY A 84 -11.59 -19.81 -10.50
N LYS A 85 -10.46 -19.76 -9.79
CA LYS A 85 -10.12 -20.73 -8.73
C LYS A 85 -10.26 -20.17 -7.31
N TYR A 86 -9.94 -18.90 -7.09
CA TYR A 86 -9.63 -18.40 -5.75
C TYR A 86 -10.43 -17.15 -5.34
N HIS A 87 -10.70 -16.24 -6.26
CA HIS A 87 -11.19 -14.90 -5.93
C HIS A 87 -12.50 -14.58 -6.66
N PRO A 88 -13.67 -14.76 -6.02
CA PRO A 88 -14.99 -14.57 -6.63
C PRO A 88 -15.39 -13.08 -6.72
N HIS A 89 -14.50 -12.26 -7.28
CA HIS A 89 -14.67 -10.81 -7.48
C HIS A 89 -14.21 -10.41 -8.89
N GLY A 90 -14.54 -9.18 -9.30
CA GLY A 90 -14.30 -8.70 -10.66
C GLY A 90 -12.82 -8.74 -11.06
N ASP A 91 -12.59 -9.09 -12.33
CA ASP A 91 -11.27 -9.14 -12.97
C ASP A 91 -10.51 -7.82 -12.84
N ALA A 92 -11.20 -6.69 -12.93
CA ALA A 92 -10.61 -5.36 -12.76
C ALA A 92 -9.94 -5.20 -11.39
N SER A 93 -10.59 -5.62 -10.30
CA SER A 93 -10.00 -5.51 -8.95
C SER A 93 -8.78 -6.41 -8.76
N ILE A 94 -8.78 -7.59 -9.39
CA ILE A 94 -7.63 -8.51 -9.37
C ILE A 94 -6.48 -7.91 -10.19
N TYR A 95 -6.78 -7.38 -11.38
CA TYR A 95 -5.77 -6.77 -12.24
C TYR A 95 -5.16 -5.52 -11.60
N ASP A 96 -5.96 -4.64 -10.99
CA ASP A 96 -5.47 -3.45 -10.29
C ASP A 96 -4.54 -3.81 -9.12
N ALA A 97 -4.88 -4.87 -8.38
CA ALA A 97 -4.03 -5.41 -7.32
C ALA A 97 -2.70 -5.99 -7.88
N LEU A 98 -2.77 -6.74 -8.98
CA LEU A 98 -1.59 -7.25 -9.68
C LEU A 98 -0.70 -6.11 -10.18
N VAL A 99 -1.30 -5.10 -10.80
CA VAL A 99 -0.58 -3.92 -11.32
C VAL A 99 0.13 -3.19 -10.20
N ARG A 100 -0.55 -2.93 -9.08
CA ARG A 100 0.08 -2.27 -7.92
C ARG A 100 1.29 -3.04 -7.42
N MET A 101 1.23 -4.37 -7.36
CA MET A 101 2.36 -5.20 -6.93
C MET A 101 3.56 -5.18 -7.89
N ALA A 102 3.40 -4.62 -9.10
CA ALA A 102 4.46 -4.46 -10.10
C ALA A 102 5.06 -3.04 -10.15
N GLN A 103 4.44 -2.06 -9.48
CA GLN A 103 4.86 -0.67 -9.51
C GLN A 103 5.92 -0.41 -8.43
N ASP A 104 7.12 -0.02 -8.85
CA ASP A 104 8.28 0.23 -7.99
C ASP A 104 8.19 1.53 -7.18
N TRP A 105 7.32 2.48 -7.56
CA TRP A 105 6.95 3.63 -6.73
C TRP A 105 5.84 3.32 -5.72
N SER A 106 5.15 2.17 -5.86
CA SER A 106 4.07 1.75 -4.96
C SER A 106 4.56 0.80 -3.89
N LEU A 107 5.29 -0.26 -4.27
CA LEU A 107 5.89 -1.24 -3.36
C LEU A 107 7.39 -1.03 -3.26
N ARG A 108 7.91 -1.08 -2.03
CA ARG A 108 9.35 -1.00 -1.78
C ARG A 108 10.13 -2.18 -2.37
N VAL A 109 9.49 -3.34 -2.42
CA VAL A 109 9.97 -4.59 -3.00
C VAL A 109 8.84 -5.18 -3.85
N PRO A 110 8.80 -4.88 -5.18
CA PRO A 110 7.78 -5.40 -6.08
C PRO A 110 7.71 -6.94 -6.07
N LEU A 111 6.48 -7.45 -6.07
CA LEU A 111 6.20 -8.90 -6.04
C LEU A 111 5.83 -9.45 -7.42
N ILE A 112 5.46 -8.57 -8.35
CA ILE A 112 5.18 -8.90 -9.75
C ILE A 112 6.19 -8.17 -10.64
N ASP A 113 6.74 -8.89 -11.61
CA ASP A 113 7.56 -8.35 -12.69
C ASP A 113 6.64 -8.12 -13.90
N GLY A 114 6.43 -6.86 -14.27
CA GLY A 114 5.50 -6.46 -15.31
C GLY A 114 6.21 -6.01 -16.59
N GLN A 115 5.71 -6.48 -17.74
CA GLN A 115 6.13 -6.02 -19.07
C GLN A 115 4.99 -5.27 -19.79
N GLY A 116 5.29 -4.06 -20.25
CA GLY A 116 4.32 -3.15 -20.87
C GLY A 116 4.05 -1.92 -19.99
N ASN A 117 2.97 -1.21 -20.26
CA ASN A 117 2.58 -0.04 -19.45
C ASN A 117 1.78 -0.48 -18.21
N PHE A 118 2.40 -0.41 -17.03
CA PHE A 118 1.80 -0.68 -15.72
C PHE A 118 1.38 0.60 -14.97
N GLY A 119 1.23 1.71 -15.69
CA GLY A 119 0.90 3.03 -15.17
C GLY A 119 2.16 3.87 -14.90
N SER A 120 1.97 5.01 -14.26
CA SER A 120 3.04 5.94 -13.90
C SER A 120 2.77 6.60 -12.55
N ILE A 121 3.79 7.22 -11.96
CA ILE A 121 3.64 8.08 -10.77
C ILE A 121 2.81 9.35 -11.06
N ASP A 122 2.64 9.68 -12.34
CA ASP A 122 1.79 10.77 -12.82
C ASP A 122 0.30 10.43 -12.76
N GLY A 123 -0.03 9.19 -12.40
CA GLY A 123 -1.40 8.69 -12.32
C GLY A 123 -1.96 8.25 -13.66
N ASP A 124 -1.12 8.09 -14.68
CA ASP A 124 -1.56 7.46 -15.92
C ASP A 124 -2.01 6.03 -15.62
N PRO A 125 -3.20 5.62 -16.10
CA PRO A 125 -3.70 4.28 -15.85
C PRO A 125 -2.80 3.25 -16.55
N PRO A 126 -2.70 2.03 -16.00
CA PRO A 126 -2.06 0.93 -16.70
C PRO A 126 -2.78 0.63 -18.02
N ALA A 127 -2.05 0.06 -18.98
CA ALA A 127 -2.70 -0.53 -20.14
C ALA A 127 -3.60 -1.70 -19.69
N ALA A 128 -4.66 -1.98 -20.45
CA ALA A 128 -5.55 -3.10 -20.15
C ALA A 128 -4.79 -4.44 -20.12
N MET A 129 -5.26 -5.39 -19.30
CA MET A 129 -4.63 -6.71 -19.06
C MET A 129 -4.38 -7.57 -20.31
N ARG A 130 -5.01 -7.24 -21.45
CA ARG A 130 -4.76 -7.86 -22.76
C ARG A 130 -3.43 -7.45 -23.39
N TYR A 131 -2.88 -6.32 -22.99
CA TYR A 131 -1.63 -5.77 -23.54
C TYR A 131 -0.42 -6.09 -22.66
N THR A 132 -0.60 -6.00 -21.35
CA THR A 132 0.47 -6.23 -20.38
C THR A 132 0.77 -7.72 -20.22
N GLU A 133 2.00 -8.00 -19.79
CA GLU A 133 2.44 -9.34 -19.41
C GLU A 133 3.06 -9.27 -18.01
N SER A 134 3.01 -10.38 -17.27
CA SER A 134 3.51 -10.45 -15.90
C SER A 134 4.07 -11.83 -15.56
N ARG A 135 4.91 -11.87 -14.53
CA ARG A 135 5.38 -13.06 -13.82
C ARG A 135 5.75 -12.67 -12.38
N LEU A 136 6.05 -13.64 -11.52
CA LEU A 136 6.58 -13.37 -10.18
C LEU A 136 7.97 -12.73 -10.25
N THR A 137 8.28 -11.81 -9.34
CA THR A 137 9.69 -11.40 -9.11
C THR A 137 10.46 -12.51 -8.41
N LYS A 138 11.79 -12.45 -8.46
CA LYS A 138 12.66 -13.42 -7.75
C LYS A 138 12.40 -13.40 -6.24
N VAL A 139 12.19 -12.21 -5.66
CA VAL A 139 11.92 -12.06 -4.22
C VAL A 139 10.55 -12.57 -3.81
N ALA A 140 9.54 -12.48 -4.69
CA ALA A 140 8.22 -13.06 -4.40
C ALA A 140 8.25 -14.58 -4.20
N HIS A 141 9.23 -15.29 -4.78
CA HIS A 141 9.41 -16.70 -4.51
C HIS A 141 9.72 -16.98 -3.04
N GLU A 142 10.45 -16.11 -2.34
CA GLU A 142 10.75 -16.26 -0.92
C GLU A 142 9.49 -16.20 -0.05
N LEU A 143 8.38 -15.63 -0.57
CA LEU A 143 7.09 -15.70 0.12
C LEU A 143 6.42 -17.06 -0.02
N LEU A 144 6.67 -17.77 -1.12
CA LEU A 144 5.99 -18.99 -1.52
C LEU A 144 6.83 -20.25 -1.30
N GLU A 145 8.13 -20.10 -1.04
CA GLU A 145 9.03 -21.22 -0.88
C GLU A 145 8.58 -22.13 0.28
N ASP A 146 8.70 -23.43 0.05
CA ASP A 146 8.27 -24.50 0.96
C ASP A 146 6.76 -24.65 1.18
N ILE A 147 5.91 -23.93 0.44
CA ILE A 147 4.44 -24.05 0.55
C ILE A 147 3.90 -25.48 0.37
N ASP A 148 4.58 -26.31 -0.41
CA ASP A 148 4.21 -27.71 -0.67
C ASP A 148 4.69 -28.70 0.41
N LYS A 149 5.35 -28.21 1.49
CA LYS A 149 5.95 -29.03 2.54
C LYS A 149 5.19 -28.98 3.86
N ASP A 150 3.87 -28.80 3.80
CA ASP A 150 2.99 -28.74 4.98
C ASP A 150 3.42 -27.65 5.99
N THR A 151 3.90 -26.51 5.48
CA THR A 151 4.40 -25.39 6.31
C THR A 151 3.31 -24.40 6.71
N VAL A 152 2.16 -24.43 6.05
CA VAL A 152 1.04 -23.51 6.28
C VAL A 152 -0.30 -24.23 6.17
N ASP A 153 -1.29 -23.77 6.93
CA ASP A 153 -2.65 -24.27 6.83
C ASP A 153 -3.31 -23.85 5.50
N PHE A 154 -4.02 -24.79 4.90
CA PHE A 154 -4.92 -24.56 3.77
C PHE A 154 -6.38 -24.48 4.20
N GLN A 155 -7.22 -23.94 3.33
CA GLN A 155 -8.67 -23.95 3.44
C GLN A 155 -9.29 -24.23 2.07
N ASP A 156 -10.55 -24.65 2.06
CA ASP A 156 -11.30 -24.84 0.82
C ASP A 156 -11.46 -23.51 0.08
N THR A 157 -11.47 -23.58 -1.26
CA THR A 157 -11.83 -22.45 -2.12
C THR A 157 -13.29 -22.06 -1.95
N TYR A 158 -13.69 -20.90 -2.46
CA TYR A 158 -15.06 -20.38 -2.31
C TYR A 158 -16.16 -21.30 -2.85
N ASP A 159 -15.82 -22.18 -3.79
CA ASP A 159 -16.70 -23.17 -4.42
C ASP A 159 -16.42 -24.61 -3.93
N ALA A 160 -15.51 -24.78 -2.95
CA ALA A 160 -15.04 -26.05 -2.42
C ALA A 160 -14.50 -27.04 -3.48
N SER A 161 -14.06 -26.55 -4.64
CA SER A 161 -13.50 -27.39 -5.71
C SER A 161 -11.98 -27.62 -5.59
N GLY A 162 -11.30 -26.82 -4.77
CA GLY A 162 -9.88 -26.92 -4.50
C GLY A 162 -9.51 -26.35 -3.13
N SER A 163 -8.21 -26.12 -2.92
CA SER A 163 -7.66 -25.58 -1.67
C SER A 163 -6.79 -24.35 -1.92
N GLU A 164 -6.81 -23.41 -0.99
CA GLU A 164 -5.96 -22.20 -1.00
C GLU A 164 -5.26 -22.01 0.36
N PRO A 165 -4.06 -21.40 0.39
CA PRO A 165 -3.35 -21.14 1.62
C PRO A 165 -4.01 -20.02 2.44
N LYS A 166 -4.17 -20.21 3.75
CA LYS A 166 -4.64 -19.15 4.65
C LYS A 166 -3.63 -18.01 4.78
N VAL A 167 -2.35 -18.36 4.76
CA VAL A 167 -1.17 -17.51 4.86
C VAL A 167 -0.05 -18.09 3.99
N LEU A 168 0.88 -17.27 3.50
CA LEU A 168 2.07 -17.79 2.83
C LEU A 168 3.22 -18.06 3.83
N PRO A 169 4.19 -18.94 3.50
CA PRO A 169 5.37 -19.19 4.32
C PRO A 169 6.17 -17.94 4.72
N ALA A 170 6.26 -16.95 3.82
CA ALA A 170 6.81 -15.62 4.09
C ALA A 170 8.23 -15.62 4.72
N ARG A 171 9.25 -16.07 3.96
CA ARG A 171 10.64 -16.13 4.45
C ARG A 171 11.33 -14.78 4.65
N PHE A 172 10.63 -13.67 4.40
CA PHE A 172 11.04 -12.32 4.78
C PHE A 172 9.85 -11.52 5.31
N PRO A 173 10.08 -10.52 6.18
CA PRO A 173 9.02 -9.78 6.89
C PRO A 173 8.27 -8.78 5.99
N ASN A 174 7.49 -9.31 5.06
CA ASN A 174 6.85 -8.54 3.98
C ASN A 174 5.89 -7.45 4.46
N LEU A 175 5.18 -7.65 5.60
CA LEU A 175 4.27 -6.65 6.15
C LEU A 175 4.97 -5.30 6.36
N LEU A 176 6.12 -5.31 7.02
CA LEU A 176 6.88 -4.08 7.30
C LEU A 176 7.63 -3.61 6.06
N VAL A 177 8.22 -4.53 5.30
CA VAL A 177 9.01 -4.20 4.11
C VAL A 177 8.17 -3.47 3.05
N ASN A 178 7.02 -4.02 2.68
CA ASN A 178 6.17 -3.42 1.67
C ASN A 178 5.08 -2.51 2.22
N GLY A 179 4.81 -2.56 3.53
CA GLY A 179 3.71 -1.83 4.14
C GLY A 179 2.34 -2.36 3.71
N SER A 180 1.29 -1.67 4.12
CA SER A 180 -0.09 -1.98 3.72
C SER A 180 -1.01 -0.80 3.98
N GLY A 181 -1.87 -0.48 3.01
CA GLY A 181 -2.92 0.53 3.18
C GLY A 181 -4.28 -0.08 2.90
N GLY A 182 -5.30 0.21 3.70
CA GLY A 182 -6.63 -0.37 3.54
C GLY A 182 -7.71 0.31 4.37
N ILE A 183 -8.93 0.37 3.83
CA ILE A 183 -10.10 0.93 4.51
C ILE A 183 -11.09 -0.21 4.69
N ALA A 184 -11.39 -0.54 5.95
CA ALA A 184 -12.36 -1.56 6.32
C ALA A 184 -13.66 -0.91 6.84
N VAL A 185 -14.51 -1.68 7.51
CA VAL A 185 -15.69 -1.14 8.20
C VAL A 185 -15.32 -0.77 9.63
N GLY A 186 -15.48 0.50 9.98
CA GLY A 186 -15.17 1.02 11.33
C GLY A 186 -13.68 1.17 11.65
N MET A 187 -12.78 0.79 10.73
CA MET A 187 -11.33 0.87 10.92
C MET A 187 -10.59 1.00 9.59
N ALA A 188 -9.31 1.32 9.66
CA ALA A 188 -8.40 1.38 8.51
C ALA A 188 -7.01 0.89 8.94
N THR A 189 -6.15 0.65 7.97
CA THR A 189 -4.72 0.38 8.16
C THR A 189 -3.90 1.25 7.21
N ASN A 190 -2.76 1.71 7.69
CA ASN A 190 -1.77 2.44 6.90
C ASN A 190 -0.38 2.22 7.53
N ILE A 191 0.28 1.15 7.11
CA ILE A 191 1.62 0.73 7.54
C ILE A 191 2.61 1.20 6.48
N PRO A 192 3.62 2.02 6.84
CA PRO A 192 4.61 2.48 5.88
C PRO A 192 5.60 1.36 5.50
N PRO A 193 6.19 1.40 4.31
CA PRO A 193 7.25 0.48 3.90
C PRO A 193 8.57 0.74 4.65
N HIS A 194 9.42 -0.27 4.72
CA HIS A 194 10.71 -0.25 5.41
C HIS A 194 11.79 -0.95 4.59
N ASN A 195 13.04 -0.69 4.94
CA ASN A 195 14.17 -1.31 4.29
C ASN A 195 14.24 -2.80 4.63
N LEU A 196 14.37 -3.66 3.63
CA LEU A 196 14.44 -5.12 3.81
C LEU A 196 15.57 -5.55 4.75
N GLY A 197 16.78 -4.98 4.59
CA GLY A 197 17.93 -5.34 5.40
C GLY A 197 17.75 -4.92 6.86
N GLU A 198 17.25 -3.72 7.10
CA GLU A 198 16.99 -3.19 8.45
C GLU A 198 15.94 -4.03 9.18
N VAL A 199 14.82 -4.36 8.53
CA VAL A 199 13.77 -5.18 9.16
C VAL A 199 14.26 -6.60 9.44
N CYS A 200 15.00 -7.23 8.52
CA CYS A 200 15.60 -8.54 8.76
C CYS A 200 16.58 -8.50 9.94
N ASN A 201 17.45 -7.48 10.00
CA ASN A 201 18.38 -7.31 11.11
C ASN A 201 17.65 -7.07 12.44
N GLY A 202 16.55 -6.30 12.44
CA GLY A 202 15.74 -6.08 13.62
C GLY A 202 15.02 -7.36 14.09
N ALA A 203 14.53 -8.18 13.17
CA ALA A 203 13.96 -9.48 13.48
C ALA A 203 15.01 -10.42 14.09
N ILE A 204 16.22 -10.49 13.52
CA ILE A 204 17.33 -11.28 14.06
C ILE A 204 17.71 -10.79 15.48
N ALA A 205 17.84 -9.48 15.66
CA ALA A 205 18.15 -8.90 16.98
C ALA A 205 17.09 -9.23 18.05
N LEU A 206 15.82 -9.30 17.64
CA LEU A 206 14.72 -9.70 18.52
C LEU A 206 14.72 -11.20 18.85
N ILE A 207 15.13 -12.04 17.90
CA ILE A 207 15.34 -13.49 18.14
C ILE A 207 16.47 -13.70 19.15
N ASP A 208 17.59 -12.99 18.97
CA ASP A 208 18.76 -13.09 19.85
C ASP A 208 18.51 -12.48 21.24
N ASN A 209 17.72 -11.41 21.31
CA ASN A 209 17.31 -10.76 22.54
C ASN A 209 15.80 -10.41 22.53
N PRO A 210 14.94 -11.33 23.00
CA PRO A 210 13.48 -11.09 23.06
C PRO A 210 13.04 -9.93 23.96
N ALA A 211 13.95 -9.41 24.79
CA ALA A 211 13.75 -8.28 25.70
C ALA A 211 14.38 -6.96 25.19
N ILE A 212 14.85 -6.91 23.94
CA ILE A 212 15.35 -5.67 23.32
C ILE A 212 14.28 -4.57 23.43
N ASP A 213 14.70 -3.38 23.88
CA ASP A 213 13.80 -2.26 24.01
C ASP A 213 13.63 -1.53 22.67
N LEU A 214 12.57 -0.71 22.59
CA LEU A 214 12.27 0.02 21.36
C LEU A 214 13.41 0.97 20.93
N PRO A 215 14.06 1.75 21.83
CA PRO A 215 15.18 2.59 21.44
C PRO A 215 16.34 1.81 20.78
N ALA A 216 16.76 0.68 21.34
CA ALA A 216 17.82 -0.14 20.74
C ALA A 216 17.38 -0.75 19.40
N LEU A 217 16.12 -1.20 19.30
CA LEU A 217 15.56 -1.70 18.04
C LEU A 217 15.51 -0.61 16.96
N MET A 218 15.24 0.64 17.34
CA MET A 218 15.22 1.79 16.42
C MET A 218 16.61 2.23 15.94
N GLU A 219 17.69 1.83 16.61
CA GLU A 219 19.04 2.01 16.03
C GLU A 219 19.28 1.06 14.85
N ILE A 220 18.52 -0.05 14.77
CA ILE A 220 18.57 -1.04 13.67
C ILE A 220 17.52 -0.71 12.60
N ILE A 221 16.30 -0.37 13.02
CA ILE A 221 15.19 0.07 12.15
C ILE A 221 14.89 1.55 12.45
N PRO A 222 15.65 2.49 11.85
CA PRO A 222 15.56 3.92 12.16
C PRO A 222 14.23 4.56 11.76
N GLY A 223 13.53 3.99 10.78
CA GLY A 223 12.29 4.56 10.26
C GLY A 223 11.82 3.89 8.97
N PRO A 224 10.72 4.41 8.39
CA PRO A 224 10.29 4.01 7.05
C PRO A 224 11.32 4.27 5.96
N ASP A 225 11.31 3.43 4.94
CA ASP A 225 12.09 3.57 3.70
C ASP A 225 11.11 3.54 2.52
N PHE A 226 10.74 4.73 2.05
CA PHE A 226 9.73 4.87 1.00
C PHE A 226 10.33 4.60 -0.39
N PRO A 227 9.62 3.88 -1.28
CA PRO A 227 10.11 3.60 -2.63
C PRO A 227 10.38 4.84 -3.48
N THR A 228 9.69 5.95 -3.20
CA THR A 228 9.87 7.23 -3.91
C THR A 228 11.01 8.08 -3.35
N GLY A 229 11.71 7.59 -2.32
CA GLY A 229 12.71 8.35 -1.57
C GLY A 229 12.09 9.47 -0.75
N GLY A 230 12.65 10.67 -0.88
CA GLY A 230 12.30 11.87 -0.14
C GLY A 230 13.09 11.99 1.16
N ILE A 231 12.59 12.88 2.02
CA ILE A 231 13.20 13.22 3.31
C ILE A 231 12.12 13.11 4.38
N VAL A 232 12.38 12.34 5.43
CA VAL A 232 11.53 12.32 6.63
C VAL A 232 12.02 13.40 7.60
N LEU A 233 11.10 14.23 8.09
CA LEU A 233 11.42 15.32 9.01
C LEU A 233 11.12 14.93 10.46
N GLY A 234 12.18 14.82 11.26
CA GLY A 234 12.09 14.47 12.67
C GLY A 234 11.80 13.00 12.92
N ARG A 235 11.91 12.59 14.20
CA ARG A 235 11.75 11.18 14.62
C ARG A 235 10.56 10.94 15.54
N SER A 236 9.91 11.99 16.06
CA SER A 236 8.79 11.86 17.01
C SER A 236 7.59 11.11 16.41
N GLY A 237 7.27 11.39 15.14
CA GLY A 237 6.21 10.68 14.41
C GLY A 237 6.50 9.20 14.23
N ILE A 238 7.75 8.85 13.92
CA ILE A 238 8.23 7.47 13.78
C ILE A 238 8.15 6.76 15.13
N TYR A 239 8.70 7.37 16.18
CA TYR A 239 8.67 6.81 17.54
C TYR A 239 7.24 6.56 18.02
N SER A 240 6.32 7.51 17.81
CA SER A 240 4.89 7.32 18.12
C SER A 240 4.31 6.14 17.37
N ALA A 241 4.57 6.04 16.06
CA ALA A 241 4.08 4.94 15.24
C ALA A 241 4.60 3.59 15.75
N TYR A 242 5.89 3.48 16.05
CA TYR A 242 6.47 2.23 16.52
C TYR A 242 6.08 1.85 17.95
N SER A 243 5.88 2.82 18.83
CA SER A 243 5.53 2.58 20.24
C SER A 243 4.03 2.36 20.50
N THR A 244 3.16 2.86 19.62
CA THR A 244 1.69 2.82 19.83
C THR A 244 0.89 2.27 18.65
N GLY A 245 1.55 2.01 17.51
CA GLY A 245 0.90 1.71 16.25
C GLY A 245 0.35 2.95 15.51
N ARG A 246 0.44 4.16 16.07
CA ARG A 246 -0.04 5.40 15.43
C ARG A 246 0.97 6.54 15.47
N GLY A 247 1.11 7.25 14.36
CA GLY A 247 2.01 8.41 14.29
C GLY A 247 1.84 9.21 13.00
N SER A 248 2.26 10.47 13.02
CA SER A 248 2.28 11.33 11.82
C SER A 248 3.73 11.56 11.40
N ILE A 249 4.10 10.99 10.25
CA ILE A 249 5.46 11.02 9.73
C ILE A 249 5.52 12.06 8.62
N VAL A 250 6.21 13.18 8.86
CA VAL A 250 6.29 14.26 7.87
C VAL A 250 7.30 13.88 6.79
N MET A 251 6.85 13.88 5.54
CA MET A 251 7.64 13.57 4.36
C MET A 251 7.80 14.83 3.51
N ARG A 252 8.98 15.00 2.93
CA ARG A 252 9.35 16.16 2.12
C ARG A 252 10.07 15.68 0.86
N GLY A 253 9.74 16.26 -0.29
CA GLY A 253 10.44 16.00 -1.55
C GLY A 253 11.88 16.51 -1.49
N ARG A 254 12.80 15.77 -2.12
CA ARG A 254 14.20 16.17 -2.23
C ARG A 254 14.34 17.20 -3.35
N VAL A 255 15.01 18.31 -3.03
CA VAL A 255 15.22 19.41 -3.96
C VAL A 255 16.68 19.84 -3.98
N ASN A 256 17.13 20.33 -5.12
CA ASN A 256 18.39 21.02 -5.30
C ASN A 256 18.11 22.42 -5.87
N VAL A 257 18.91 23.42 -5.48
CA VAL A 257 18.89 24.74 -6.12
C VAL A 257 20.04 24.78 -7.12
N GLU A 258 19.72 24.95 -8.41
CA GLU A 258 20.67 25.04 -9.50
C GLU A 258 20.78 26.50 -9.97
N ALA A 259 22.02 27.01 -10.07
CA ALA A 259 22.26 28.30 -10.69
C ALA A 259 22.15 28.19 -12.22
N ARG A 260 21.43 29.13 -12.83
CA ARG A 260 21.40 29.35 -14.27
C ARG A 260 22.13 30.65 -14.62
N GLY A 261 22.63 30.71 -15.85
CA GLY A 261 23.25 31.93 -16.37
C GLY A 261 22.32 33.14 -16.29
N ASN A 262 22.90 34.34 -16.20
CA ASN A 262 22.21 35.64 -16.00
C ASN A 262 21.52 35.81 -14.64
N ASP A 263 22.17 35.38 -13.54
CA ASP A 263 21.72 35.53 -12.15
C ASP A 263 20.29 35.00 -11.91
N ARG A 264 19.98 33.84 -12.49
CA ARG A 264 18.70 33.14 -12.26
C ARG A 264 18.96 31.84 -11.53
N GLU A 265 18.03 31.45 -10.67
CA GLU A 265 18.08 30.17 -9.98
C GLU A 265 16.91 29.29 -10.44
N SER A 266 17.04 27.99 -10.19
CA SER A 266 15.97 27.02 -10.43
C SER A 266 15.92 26.04 -9.27
N ILE A 267 14.71 25.73 -8.81
CA ILE A 267 14.47 24.67 -7.83
C ILE A 267 14.19 23.40 -8.62
N VAL A 268 14.99 22.36 -8.40
CA VAL A 268 14.86 21.07 -9.07
C VAL A 268 14.45 20.01 -8.07
N ILE A 269 13.25 19.47 -8.24
CA ILE A 269 12.73 18.37 -7.43
C ILE A 269 13.20 17.04 -8.05
N THR A 270 13.83 16.20 -7.25
CA THR A 270 14.43 14.91 -7.67
C THR A 270 13.74 13.70 -7.03
N GLU A 271 13.08 13.88 -5.89
CA GLU A 271 12.29 12.84 -5.21
C GLU A 271 11.00 13.47 -4.68
N VAL A 272 9.90 12.71 -4.71
CA VAL A 272 8.58 13.16 -4.24
C VAL A 272 8.12 12.34 -3.03
N PRO A 273 7.31 12.92 -2.12
CA PRO A 273 6.77 12.16 -1.00
C PRO A 273 5.93 10.95 -1.44
N TYR A 274 5.93 9.89 -0.64
CA TYR A 274 5.20 8.66 -0.94
C TYR A 274 3.69 8.90 -1.11
N GLN A 275 3.07 8.21 -2.08
CA GLN A 275 1.66 8.32 -2.46
C GLN A 275 1.22 9.70 -2.99
N VAL A 276 2.17 10.59 -3.32
CA VAL A 276 1.87 11.84 -4.03
C VAL A 276 1.87 11.59 -5.53
N ASN A 277 0.79 12.00 -6.21
CA ASN A 277 0.74 12.06 -7.67
C ASN A 277 1.57 13.26 -8.16
N LYS A 278 2.58 13.00 -9.01
CA LYS A 278 3.51 14.03 -9.49
C LYS A 278 2.81 15.09 -10.35
N SER A 279 2.01 14.69 -11.35
CA SER A 279 1.21 15.61 -12.18
C SER A 279 0.30 16.52 -11.34
N SER A 280 -0.48 15.96 -10.41
CA SER A 280 -1.37 16.76 -9.56
C SER A 280 -0.61 17.72 -8.63
N MET A 281 0.58 17.33 -8.16
CA MET A 281 1.46 18.21 -7.39
C MET A 281 1.90 19.41 -8.26
N ILE A 282 2.31 19.17 -9.51
CA ILE A 282 2.73 20.21 -10.46
C ILE A 282 1.55 21.13 -10.82
N GLU A 283 0.38 20.56 -11.12
CA GLU A 283 -0.85 21.32 -11.37
C GLU A 283 -1.18 22.25 -10.20
N LYS A 284 -1.02 21.76 -8.96
CA LYS A 284 -1.26 22.56 -7.76
C LYS A 284 -0.25 23.71 -7.63
N MET A 285 1.02 23.48 -7.97
CA MET A 285 2.03 24.53 -8.01
C MET A 285 1.67 25.61 -9.03
N ALA A 286 1.27 25.21 -10.25
CA ALA A 286 0.87 26.12 -11.31
C ALA A 286 -0.38 26.95 -10.94
N GLU A 287 -1.37 26.33 -10.28
CA GLU A 287 -2.53 27.02 -9.73
C GLU A 287 -2.13 28.11 -8.74
N LEU A 288 -1.25 27.81 -7.77
CA LEU A 288 -0.80 28.79 -6.78
C LEU A 288 -0.02 29.96 -7.39
N VAL A 289 0.73 29.72 -8.47
CA VAL A 289 1.43 30.77 -9.21
C VAL A 289 0.45 31.65 -9.98
N ARG A 290 -0.51 31.04 -10.68
CA ARG A 290 -1.56 31.75 -11.43
C ARG A 290 -2.42 32.64 -10.52
N ASP A 291 -2.74 32.13 -9.34
CA ASP A 291 -3.56 32.83 -8.33
C ASP A 291 -2.73 33.85 -7.51
N LYS A 292 -1.45 34.04 -7.84
CA LYS A 292 -0.49 34.93 -7.15
C LYS A 292 -0.35 34.65 -5.65
N ARG A 293 -0.61 33.41 -5.24
CA ARG A 293 -0.34 32.95 -3.87
C ARG A 293 1.14 32.67 -3.65
N ILE A 294 1.83 32.25 -4.71
CA ILE A 294 3.29 32.12 -4.77
C ILE A 294 3.75 32.99 -5.95
N GLU A 295 4.47 34.06 -5.65
CA GLU A 295 5.09 34.92 -6.67
C GLU A 295 6.57 34.55 -6.85
N GLY A 296 7.22 35.03 -7.91
CA GLY A 296 8.65 34.77 -8.13
C GLY A 296 8.99 33.50 -8.93
N ILE A 297 7.99 32.68 -9.30
CA ILE A 297 8.17 31.57 -10.26
C ILE A 297 7.90 32.11 -11.68
N SER A 298 8.78 31.80 -12.63
CA SER A 298 8.64 32.16 -14.04
C SER A 298 8.09 31.03 -14.90
N ASP A 299 8.47 29.78 -14.63
CA ASP A 299 8.05 28.61 -15.39
C ASP A 299 8.13 27.34 -14.53
N ILE A 300 7.33 26.32 -14.86
CA ILE A 300 7.37 24.99 -14.24
C ILE A 300 7.37 23.96 -15.34
N ARG A 301 8.39 23.08 -15.35
CA ARG A 301 8.54 22.01 -16.34
C ARG A 301 8.77 20.68 -15.69
N ASP A 302 8.17 19.66 -16.29
CA ASP A 302 8.48 18.27 -15.99
C ASP A 302 9.49 17.75 -17.03
N GLU A 303 10.74 17.59 -16.60
CA GLU A 303 11.86 17.05 -17.38
C GLU A 303 12.15 15.59 -16.95
N SER A 304 11.21 14.93 -16.26
CA SER A 304 11.37 13.54 -15.80
C SER A 304 11.49 12.57 -16.97
N ASP A 305 12.34 11.56 -16.81
CA ASP A 305 12.56 10.51 -17.79
C ASP A 305 12.60 9.13 -17.10
N ARG A 306 13.10 8.11 -17.81
CA ARG A 306 13.25 6.76 -17.25
C ARG A 306 14.34 6.66 -16.18
N GLN A 307 15.25 7.63 -16.09
CA GLN A 307 16.36 7.63 -15.13
C GLN A 307 15.98 8.29 -13.80
N GLY A 308 14.94 9.11 -13.77
CA GLY A 308 14.41 9.64 -12.52
C GLY A 308 13.49 10.84 -12.69
N TYR A 309 13.03 11.37 -11.55
CA TYR A 309 12.18 12.55 -11.53
C TYR A 309 13.02 13.81 -11.65
N ARG A 310 12.57 14.75 -12.49
CA ARG A 310 13.18 16.07 -12.60
C ARG A 310 12.11 17.11 -12.88
N VAL A 311 11.53 17.67 -11.83
CA VAL A 311 10.60 18.79 -11.95
C VAL A 311 11.38 20.08 -11.72
N VAL A 312 11.46 20.93 -12.75
CA VAL A 312 12.21 22.18 -12.74
C VAL A 312 11.26 23.35 -12.55
N ILE A 313 11.48 24.11 -11.49
CA ILE A 313 10.76 25.34 -11.17
C ILE A 313 11.73 26.50 -11.38
N GLU A 314 11.52 27.25 -12.45
CA GLU A 314 12.35 28.42 -12.77
C GLU A 314 11.91 29.64 -11.97
N LEU A 315 12.90 30.37 -11.45
CA LEU A 315 12.66 31.56 -10.66
C LEU A 315 12.93 32.84 -11.48
N LYS A 316 12.20 33.91 -11.13
CA LYS A 316 12.49 35.27 -11.59
C LYS A 316 13.82 35.75 -10.99
N ARG A 317 14.47 36.72 -11.63
CA ARG A 317 15.82 37.21 -11.26
C ARG A 317 15.93 37.73 -9.83
N ASP A 318 14.84 38.25 -9.29
CA ASP A 318 14.73 38.88 -7.98
C ASP A 318 14.12 37.96 -6.92
N ALA A 319 13.77 36.72 -7.28
CA ALA A 319 13.17 35.76 -6.36
C ALA A 319 14.24 35.03 -5.54
N VAL A 320 14.00 34.89 -4.24
CA VAL A 320 14.86 34.14 -3.32
C VAL A 320 14.41 32.69 -3.26
N ALA A 321 15.24 31.75 -3.73
CA ALA A 321 14.86 30.34 -3.86
C ALA A 321 14.35 29.72 -2.55
N ASP A 322 15.00 29.98 -1.42
CA ASP A 322 14.59 29.43 -0.12
C ASP A 322 13.19 29.89 0.31
N VAL A 323 12.80 31.12 -0.01
CA VAL A 323 11.47 31.64 0.32
C VAL A 323 10.40 30.91 -0.51
N ILE A 324 10.64 30.78 -1.80
CA ILE A 324 9.72 30.07 -2.72
C ILE A 324 9.63 28.60 -2.34
N LEU A 325 10.76 27.95 -2.06
CA LEU A 325 10.82 26.56 -1.64
C LEU A 325 10.00 26.31 -0.36
N ASN A 326 10.15 27.17 0.65
CA ASN A 326 9.35 27.06 1.88
C ASN A 326 7.85 27.25 1.62
N GLN A 327 7.47 28.13 0.70
CA GLN A 327 6.07 28.29 0.30
C GLN A 327 5.56 27.05 -0.44
N LEU A 328 6.35 26.46 -1.34
CA LEU A 328 6.02 25.22 -2.03
C LEU A 328 5.80 24.07 -1.03
N TYR A 329 6.70 23.89 -0.06
CA TYR A 329 6.50 22.90 1.00
C TYR A 329 5.24 23.17 1.84
N ARG A 330 4.90 24.44 2.09
CA ARG A 330 3.75 24.78 2.92
C ARG A 330 2.41 24.61 2.21
N PHE A 331 2.37 24.89 0.91
CA PHE A 331 1.11 25.03 0.17
C PHE A 331 0.87 23.94 -0.87
N THR A 332 1.82 23.04 -1.09
CA THR A 332 1.71 21.96 -2.07
C THR A 332 2.03 20.60 -1.44
N PRO A 333 1.64 19.49 -2.10
CA PRO A 333 2.02 18.15 -1.67
C PRO A 333 3.52 17.84 -1.70
N LEU A 334 4.38 18.78 -2.12
CA LEU A 334 5.85 18.62 -2.06
C LEU A 334 6.34 18.37 -0.62
N GLN A 335 5.57 18.79 0.39
CA GLN A 335 5.67 18.25 1.74
C GLN A 335 4.29 17.83 2.22
N THR A 336 4.20 16.64 2.81
CA THR A 336 2.96 16.07 3.34
C THR A 336 3.25 15.21 4.55
N SER A 337 2.24 14.58 5.14
CA SER A 337 2.39 13.64 6.26
C SER A 337 1.83 12.28 5.90
N PHE A 338 2.58 11.22 6.21
CA PHE A 338 2.08 9.87 6.25
C PHE A 338 1.47 9.60 7.64
N GLY A 339 0.16 9.43 7.70
CA GLY A 339 -0.55 9.03 8.92
C GLY A 339 -0.43 7.52 9.14
N ALA A 340 0.56 7.09 9.90
CA ALA A 340 0.75 5.69 10.27
C ALA A 340 -0.38 5.24 11.20
N ASN A 341 -0.99 4.10 10.87
CA ASN A 341 -2.01 3.41 11.65
C ASN A 341 -1.86 1.91 11.41
N MET A 342 -1.07 1.27 12.27
CA MET A 342 -0.53 -0.08 12.08
C MET A 342 -1.51 -1.15 12.53
N VAL A 343 -2.56 -1.37 11.73
CA VAL A 343 -3.58 -2.38 11.99
C VAL A 343 -3.37 -3.58 11.08
N ALA A 344 -3.33 -4.77 11.65
CA ALA A 344 -3.25 -6.03 10.90
C ALA A 344 -4.11 -7.12 11.57
N LEU A 345 -4.35 -8.22 10.86
CA LEU A 345 -5.03 -9.39 11.41
C LEU A 345 -4.01 -10.25 12.14
N ASN A 346 -4.21 -10.42 13.45
CA ASN A 346 -3.48 -11.36 14.30
C ASN A 346 -4.42 -12.50 14.69
N GLY A 347 -4.16 -13.72 14.21
CA GLY A 347 -5.06 -14.86 14.43
C GLY A 347 -6.50 -14.61 13.95
N GLY A 348 -6.67 -13.82 12.88
CA GLY A 348 -7.97 -13.44 12.32
C GLY A 348 -8.68 -12.27 13.03
N LYS A 349 -8.07 -11.68 14.06
CA LYS A 349 -8.62 -10.52 14.76
C LYS A 349 -7.88 -9.24 14.35
N PRO A 350 -8.59 -8.14 14.04
CA PRO A 350 -7.94 -6.87 13.76
C PRO A 350 -7.36 -6.28 15.04
N GLU A 351 -6.05 -6.03 15.05
CA GLU A 351 -5.34 -5.48 16.19
C GLU A 351 -4.49 -4.28 15.76
N LEU A 352 -4.40 -3.28 16.64
CA LEU A 352 -3.44 -2.19 16.50
C LEU A 352 -2.11 -2.66 17.09
N LEU A 353 -1.07 -2.72 16.27
CA LEU A 353 0.20 -3.35 16.60
C LEU A 353 1.34 -2.33 16.65
N THR A 354 2.28 -2.53 17.58
CA THR A 354 3.56 -1.82 17.63
C THR A 354 4.57 -2.42 16.65
N LEU A 355 5.73 -1.77 16.47
CA LEU A 355 6.83 -2.36 15.70
C LEU A 355 7.25 -3.72 16.28
N THR A 356 7.39 -3.79 17.60
CA THR A 356 7.77 -5.02 18.30
C THR A 356 6.70 -6.10 18.14
N ASP A 357 5.41 -5.76 18.21
CA ASP A 357 4.32 -6.74 18.04
C ASP A 357 4.29 -7.32 16.62
N MET A 358 4.61 -6.53 15.59
CA MET A 358 4.65 -7.03 14.20
C MET A 358 5.88 -7.90 13.91
N LEU A 359 6.96 -7.77 14.68
CA LEU A 359 8.17 -8.59 14.54
C LEU A 359 8.11 -9.89 15.37
N LYS A 360 7.25 -9.94 16.39
CA LYS A 360 6.99 -11.14 17.21
C LYS A 360 5.93 -12.01 16.55
#